data_AF-A0C2Q0-F1
#
_entry.id   AF-A0C2Q0-F1
#
_cell.length_a   1.000
_cell.length_b   1.000
_cell.length_c   1.000
_cell.angle_alpha   90.00
_cell.angle_beta   90.00
_cell.angle_gamma   90.00
#
_symmetry.space_group_name_H-M   'P 1'
#
loop_
_entity.id
_entity.type
_entity.pdbx_description
1 polymer ?
#
loop_
_entity_poly.entity_id
_entity_poly.type
_entity_poly.pdbx_seq_one_letter_code
_entity_poly.pdbx_strand_id
1 'polypeptide(L)'
;MKTNGFYWRNEGLSMFYDHELGISSVLERLDGKIPNSQGIRKKNIRILMNTIIGNLQSADFFLGQLNNNIMADQLLFGYWGIRGLGQSLRYYLEYLGLPYQDKRYVKPEEWFGEVAQAPLNNEVLVNLPYIKDGDKWIFESGALYVYLAHKANRADLLGSTPEEQVTLAQTKGVLQDLLKSFFTLITFSEEQYAAKKEEFFKTDILWLIEKLNAFLGGRQWAAGNNLTYVDFQLFEVEETLKAFNIDTFNAQANLKKHHDEFSNIAQIKAYLGSDKFIAGPFYPPGAFRWG
;
A
#
# COMPACT_ATOMS: atom_id res chain seq x y z
N MET A 1 58.73 -15.04 -20.22
CA MET A 1 57.88 -16.24 -20.05
C MET A 1 56.44 -15.73 -20.02
N LYS A 2 55.49 -16.01 -20.93
CA LYS A 2 55.15 -17.23 -21.72
C LYS A 2 55.01 -18.46 -20.80
N THR A 3 53.93 -19.25 -20.74
CA THR A 3 52.65 -19.43 -21.52
C THR A 3 51.73 -20.42 -20.72
N ASN A 4 50.42 -20.69 -20.94
CA ASN A 4 49.39 -20.32 -21.95
C ASN A 4 47.94 -20.67 -21.48
N GLY A 5 46.91 -19.94 -21.95
CA GLY A 5 45.56 -20.47 -22.28
C GLY A 5 44.50 -20.61 -21.16
N PHE A 6 43.19 -20.45 -21.38
CA PHE A 6 42.40 -20.46 -22.63
C PHE A 6 41.33 -19.33 -22.70
N TYR A 7 40.84 -19.08 -23.92
CA TYR A 7 39.84 -18.06 -24.27
C TYR A 7 38.40 -18.60 -24.27
N TRP A 8 37.43 -17.72 -23.96
CA TRP A 8 36.20 -17.57 -24.74
C TRP A 8 35.88 -16.07 -24.89
N ARG A 9 35.86 -15.56 -26.13
CA ARG A 9 35.28 -14.25 -26.45
C ARG A 9 33.84 -14.45 -26.87
N ASN A 10 32.95 -13.58 -26.39
CA ASN A 10 31.70 -13.24 -27.08
C ASN A 10 31.65 -11.72 -27.24
N GLU A 11 32.27 -11.22 -28.32
CA GLU A 11 32.06 -9.84 -28.77
C GLU A 11 30.72 -9.79 -29.51
N GLY A 12 29.64 -9.55 -28.77
CA GLY A 12 28.27 -9.48 -29.26
C GLY A 12 27.62 -8.13 -28.96
N LEU A 13 27.70 -7.21 -29.92
CA LEU A 13 26.82 -6.04 -30.12
C LEU A 13 26.14 -5.45 -28.87
N SER A 14 26.83 -4.52 -28.19
CA SER A 14 26.18 -3.56 -27.29
C SER A 14 25.38 -2.54 -28.11
N MET A 15 24.15 -2.87 -28.51
CA MET A 15 23.18 -1.85 -28.93
C MET A 15 22.61 -1.21 -27.68
N PHE A 16 23.04 0.02 -27.38
CA PHE A 16 22.34 0.90 -26.46
C PHE A 16 20.93 1.14 -27.00
N TYR A 17 19.92 0.59 -26.31
CA TYR A 17 18.52 0.88 -26.58
C TYR A 17 18.17 2.20 -25.89
N ASP A 18 18.54 3.29 -26.57
CA ASP A 18 18.17 4.64 -26.15
C ASP A 18 16.71 4.91 -26.55
N HIS A 19 15.83 5.11 -25.58
CA HIS A 19 14.38 5.18 -25.79
C HIS A 19 13.95 6.37 -26.67
N GLU A 20 14.81 7.37 -26.86
CA GLU A 20 14.55 8.53 -27.73
C GLU A 20 14.94 8.29 -29.21
N LEU A 21 15.76 7.29 -29.52
CA LEU A 21 16.21 7.02 -30.90
C LEU A 21 15.22 6.15 -31.66
N GLY A 22 14.09 6.75 -32.02
CA GLY A 22 13.02 6.12 -32.81
C GLY A 22 13.52 5.43 -34.09
N ILE A 23 12.73 4.42 -34.53
CA ILE A 23 13.04 3.46 -35.60
C ILE A 23 13.56 4.10 -36.91
N SER A 24 13.14 5.34 -37.23
CA SER A 24 13.66 6.13 -38.36
C SER A 24 15.20 6.26 -38.37
N SER A 25 15.82 6.40 -37.19
CA SER A 25 17.28 6.60 -37.07
C SER A 25 18.12 5.36 -37.42
N VAL A 26 17.50 4.19 -37.51
CA VAL A 26 18.12 2.93 -37.96
C VAL A 26 18.06 2.82 -39.50
N LEU A 27 16.98 3.33 -40.11
CA LEU A 27 16.80 3.33 -41.57
C LEU A 27 17.83 4.21 -42.27
N GLU A 28 18.05 5.44 -41.79
CA GLU A 28 19.00 6.39 -42.38
C GLU A 28 20.45 5.86 -42.37
N ARG A 29 20.86 5.16 -41.30
CA ARG A 29 22.22 4.60 -41.17
C ARG A 29 22.49 3.39 -42.08
N LEU A 30 21.44 2.76 -42.62
CA LEU A 30 21.55 1.58 -43.48
C LEU A 30 21.43 1.93 -44.98
N ASP A 31 20.62 2.92 -45.35
CA ASP A 31 20.44 3.28 -46.77
C ASP A 31 21.74 3.81 -47.41
N GLY A 32 22.62 4.42 -46.60
CA GLY A 32 23.96 4.88 -47.00
C GLY A 32 25.01 3.77 -47.21
N LYS A 33 24.69 2.48 -46.97
CA LYS A 33 25.64 1.35 -47.08
C LYS A 33 25.34 0.36 -48.21
N ILE A 34 24.29 0.57 -49.01
CA ILE A 34 23.87 -0.37 -50.07
C ILE A 34 24.29 0.17 -51.46
N PRO A 35 25.23 -0.49 -52.18
CA PRO A 35 25.68 -0.03 -53.49
C PRO A 35 24.56 0.03 -54.55
N ASN A 36 24.62 1.03 -55.42
CA ASN A 36 23.54 1.41 -56.36
C ASN A 36 23.22 0.41 -57.50
N SER A 37 23.95 -0.70 -57.63
CA SER A 37 23.96 -1.51 -58.87
C SER A 37 22.95 -2.65 -58.96
N GLN A 38 22.07 -2.89 -57.98
CA GLN A 38 21.02 -3.93 -58.07
C GLN A 38 19.66 -3.51 -57.49
N GLY A 39 18.85 -2.81 -58.29
CA GLY A 39 17.54 -2.28 -57.89
C GLY A 39 16.53 -3.33 -57.37
N ILE A 40 16.54 -4.55 -57.90
CA ILE A 40 15.66 -5.64 -57.44
C ILE A 40 16.04 -6.09 -56.02
N ARG A 41 17.34 -6.22 -55.71
CA ARG A 41 17.79 -6.55 -54.34
C ARG A 41 17.43 -5.43 -53.35
N LYS A 42 17.63 -4.16 -53.73
CA LYS A 42 17.26 -3.02 -52.86
C LYS A 42 15.75 -2.97 -52.59
N LYS A 43 14.91 -3.28 -53.57
CA LYS A 43 13.44 -3.40 -53.39
C LYS A 43 13.07 -4.53 -52.43
N ASN A 44 13.65 -5.73 -52.60
CA ASN A 44 13.35 -6.88 -51.75
C ASN A 44 13.85 -6.71 -50.31
N ILE A 45 15.03 -6.09 -50.12
CA ILE A 45 15.53 -5.71 -48.79
C ILE A 45 14.57 -4.71 -48.12
N ARG A 46 14.11 -3.67 -48.86
CA ARG A 46 13.17 -2.68 -48.32
C ARG A 46 11.81 -3.29 -47.93
N ILE A 47 11.32 -4.26 -48.71
CA ILE A 47 10.11 -5.02 -48.35
C ILE A 47 10.34 -5.81 -47.05
N LEU A 48 11.44 -6.57 -46.96
CA LEU A 48 11.77 -7.37 -45.77
C LEU A 48 11.93 -6.48 -44.52
N MET A 49 12.59 -5.33 -44.64
CA MET A 49 12.75 -4.36 -43.55
C MET A 49 11.40 -3.78 -43.11
N ASN A 50 10.53 -3.40 -44.04
CA ASN A 50 9.18 -2.91 -43.71
C ASN A 50 8.35 -3.99 -42.99
N THR A 51 8.45 -5.26 -43.39
CA THR A 51 7.79 -6.38 -42.70
C THR A 51 8.34 -6.58 -41.28
N ILE A 52 9.66 -6.52 -41.09
CA ILE A 52 10.29 -6.62 -39.76
C ILE A 52 9.85 -5.45 -38.86
N ILE A 53 9.83 -4.22 -39.37
CA ILE A 53 9.39 -3.04 -38.61
C ILE A 53 7.91 -3.16 -38.23
N GLY A 54 7.03 -3.58 -39.14
CA GLY A 54 5.61 -3.80 -38.84
C GLY A 54 5.39 -4.88 -37.77
N ASN A 55 6.17 -5.96 -37.80
CA ASN A 55 6.14 -7.01 -36.78
C ASN A 55 6.64 -6.50 -35.41
N LEU A 56 7.71 -5.69 -35.38
CA LEU A 56 8.22 -5.09 -34.14
C LEU A 56 7.22 -4.09 -33.54
N GLN A 57 6.66 -3.19 -34.35
CA GLN A 57 5.63 -2.24 -33.90
C GLN A 57 4.37 -2.95 -33.39
N SER A 58 3.99 -4.07 -34.01
CA SER A 58 2.90 -4.92 -33.51
C SER A 58 3.25 -5.58 -32.18
N ALA A 59 4.48 -6.09 -32.02
CA ALA A 59 4.94 -6.68 -30.77
C ALA A 59 4.99 -5.65 -29.63
N ASP A 60 5.50 -4.44 -29.87
CA ASP A 60 5.50 -3.34 -28.90
C ASP A 60 4.07 -2.94 -28.50
N PHE A 61 3.13 -2.90 -29.45
CA PHE A 61 1.71 -2.68 -29.17
C PHE A 61 1.11 -3.80 -28.31
N PHE A 62 1.37 -5.07 -28.63
CA PHE A 62 0.87 -6.20 -27.83
C PHE A 62 1.51 -6.27 -26.44
N LEU A 63 2.80 -5.95 -26.30
CA LEU A 63 3.48 -5.83 -25.01
C LEU A 63 2.92 -4.67 -24.18
N GLY A 64 2.61 -3.54 -24.82
CA GLY A 64 1.89 -2.42 -24.18
C GLY A 64 0.50 -2.81 -23.69
N GLN A 65 -0.28 -3.53 -24.50
CA GLN A 65 -1.59 -4.07 -24.11
C GLN A 65 -1.49 -5.08 -22.96
N LEU A 66 -0.52 -6.00 -23.02
CA LEU A 66 -0.27 -6.98 -21.96
C LEU A 66 0.14 -6.31 -20.65
N ASN A 67 1.08 -5.35 -20.68
CA ASN A 67 1.47 -4.60 -19.50
C ASN A 67 0.30 -3.77 -18.94
N ASN A 68 -0.50 -3.12 -19.79
CA ASN A 68 -1.68 -2.38 -19.34
C ASN A 68 -2.71 -3.30 -18.67
N ASN A 69 -2.92 -4.52 -19.19
CA ASN A 69 -3.82 -5.49 -18.58
C ASN A 69 -3.27 -6.00 -17.24
N ILE A 70 -1.98 -6.33 -17.16
CA ILE A 70 -1.31 -6.74 -15.91
C ILE A 70 -1.40 -5.63 -14.84
N MET A 71 -1.23 -4.37 -15.24
CA MET A 71 -1.36 -3.21 -14.35
C MET A 71 -2.81 -2.87 -14.01
N ALA A 72 -3.78 -3.22 -14.85
CA ALA A 72 -5.22 -3.08 -14.57
C ALA A 72 -5.74 -4.15 -13.60
N ASP A 73 -5.17 -5.35 -13.64
CA ASP A 73 -5.49 -6.47 -12.75
C ASP A 73 -4.83 -6.35 -11.35
N GLN A 74 -3.88 -5.43 -11.17
CA GLN A 74 -3.21 -5.23 -9.88
C GLN A 74 -3.99 -4.30 -8.95
N LEU A 75 -4.33 -4.80 -7.77
CA LEU A 75 -5.06 -4.06 -6.74
C LEU A 75 -4.24 -2.84 -6.26
N LEU A 76 -4.85 -1.66 -6.30
CA LEU A 76 -4.25 -0.40 -5.88
C LEU A 76 -4.84 0.02 -4.53
N PHE A 77 -3.98 0.19 -3.52
CA PHE A 77 -4.34 0.81 -2.24
C PHE A 77 -3.89 2.27 -2.24
N GLY A 78 -4.83 3.19 -2.03
CA GLY A 78 -4.55 4.62 -1.99
C GLY A 78 -4.69 5.19 -0.58
N TYR A 79 -3.61 5.79 -0.06
CA TYR A 79 -3.63 6.58 1.18
C TYR A 79 -2.53 7.64 1.18
N TRP A 80 -2.53 8.52 2.18
CA TRP A 80 -1.38 9.37 2.47
C TRP A 80 -0.11 8.55 2.74
N GLY A 81 1.06 9.12 2.49
CA GLY A 81 2.39 8.58 2.81
C GLY A 81 2.73 8.55 4.32
N ILE A 82 1.72 8.33 5.16
CA ILE A 82 1.79 8.26 6.63
C ILE A 82 1.18 6.92 7.07
N ARG A 83 1.21 6.64 8.37
CA ARG A 83 0.46 5.50 8.95
C ARG A 83 -1.05 5.76 8.93
N GLY A 84 -1.53 6.63 9.83
CA GLY A 84 -2.94 7.04 9.94
C GLY A 84 -3.95 5.88 9.87
N LEU A 85 -5.10 6.11 9.24
CA LEU A 85 -6.11 5.07 9.00
C LEU A 85 -5.61 3.96 8.04
N GLY A 86 -4.64 4.26 7.18
CA GLY A 86 -4.18 3.35 6.14
C GLY A 86 -3.28 2.22 6.64
N GLN A 87 -2.55 2.40 7.73
CA GLN A 87 -1.56 1.41 8.19
C GLN A 87 -2.18 0.09 8.61
N SER A 88 -3.30 0.13 9.33
CA SER A 88 -4.08 -1.05 9.69
C SER A 88 -4.53 -1.86 8.47
N LEU A 89 -4.84 -1.20 7.35
CA LEU A 89 -5.18 -1.84 6.08
C LEU A 89 -3.95 -2.38 5.33
N ARG A 90 -2.77 -1.76 5.44
CA ARG A 90 -1.51 -2.32 4.92
C ARG A 90 -1.14 -3.63 5.64
N TYR A 91 -1.28 -3.68 6.96
CA TYR A 91 -1.14 -4.93 7.72
C TYR A 91 -2.13 -6.00 7.23
N TYR A 92 -3.37 -5.61 6.92
CA TYR A 92 -4.41 -6.51 6.43
C TYR A 92 -4.10 -7.09 5.05
N LEU A 93 -3.66 -6.25 4.10
CA LEU A 93 -3.26 -6.65 2.76
C LEU A 93 -2.09 -7.65 2.77
N GLU A 94 -1.06 -7.38 3.58
CA GLU A 94 0.11 -8.25 3.72
C GLU A 94 -0.24 -9.58 4.43
N TYR A 95 -1.12 -9.56 5.43
CA TYR A 95 -1.63 -10.80 6.06
C TYR A 95 -2.44 -11.67 5.09
N LEU A 96 -3.28 -11.04 4.27
CA LEU A 96 -4.05 -11.72 3.22
C LEU A 96 -3.18 -12.22 2.06
N GLY A 97 -1.92 -11.77 1.96
CA GLY A 97 -1.01 -12.12 0.87
C GLY A 97 -1.46 -11.60 -0.50
N LEU A 98 -2.29 -10.55 -0.53
CA LEU A 98 -2.80 -9.97 -1.78
C LEU A 98 -1.70 -9.09 -2.42
N PRO A 99 -1.28 -9.36 -3.67
CA PRO A 99 -0.38 -8.45 -4.39
C PRO A 99 -1.06 -7.10 -4.61
N TYR A 100 -0.41 -6.01 -4.22
CA TYR A 100 -0.96 -4.67 -4.34
C TYR A 100 0.09 -3.60 -4.65
N GLN A 101 -0.35 -2.46 -5.16
CA GLN A 101 0.45 -1.23 -5.25
C GLN A 101 -0.01 -0.24 -4.16
N ASP A 102 0.91 0.32 -3.39
CA ASP A 102 0.64 1.35 -2.37
C ASP A 102 0.84 2.75 -2.98
N LYS A 103 -0.24 3.36 -3.49
CA LYS A 103 -0.24 4.76 -3.96
C LYS A 103 -0.25 5.67 -2.73
N ARG A 104 0.95 6.15 -2.38
CA ARG A 104 1.21 7.09 -1.29
C ARG A 104 1.13 8.52 -1.81
N TYR A 105 0.09 9.24 -1.45
CA TYR A 105 0.00 10.69 -1.66
C TYR A 105 0.91 11.41 -0.65
N VAL A 106 1.83 12.24 -1.12
CA VAL A 106 2.73 13.06 -0.30
C VAL A 106 2.22 14.48 -0.19
N LYS A 107 1.55 14.99 -1.23
CA LYS A 107 1.03 16.36 -1.29
C LYS A 107 -0.49 16.39 -1.51
N PRO A 108 -1.23 17.35 -0.92
CA PRO A 108 -2.67 17.47 -1.15
C PRO A 108 -3.06 17.58 -2.63
N GLU A 109 -2.23 18.26 -3.43
CA GLU A 109 -2.48 18.48 -4.85
C GLU A 109 -2.44 17.18 -5.67
N GLU A 110 -1.75 16.15 -5.21
CA GLU A 110 -1.73 14.82 -5.86
C GLU A 110 -3.06 14.09 -5.66
N TRP A 111 -3.73 14.27 -4.52
CA TRP A 111 -5.03 13.66 -4.24
C TRP A 111 -6.18 14.45 -4.87
N PHE A 112 -6.24 15.76 -4.61
CA PHE A 112 -7.27 16.67 -5.16
C PHE A 112 -7.07 16.96 -6.65
N GLY A 113 -5.87 16.71 -7.19
CA GLY A 113 -5.54 16.81 -8.61
C GLY A 113 -5.80 15.54 -9.43
N GLU A 114 -5.97 14.39 -8.78
CA GLU A 114 -6.19 13.09 -9.46
C GLU A 114 -7.57 12.51 -9.15
N VAL A 115 -7.73 11.82 -8.02
CA VAL A 115 -8.88 10.95 -7.74
C VAL A 115 -10.07 11.71 -7.15
N ALA A 116 -9.82 12.75 -6.34
CA ALA A 116 -10.87 13.61 -5.79
C ALA A 116 -11.33 14.70 -6.78
N GLN A 117 -11.63 14.29 -8.02
CA GLN A 117 -12.16 15.13 -9.09
C GLN A 117 -13.47 14.61 -9.67
N ALA A 118 -14.23 15.50 -10.29
CA ALA A 118 -15.39 15.12 -11.10
C ALA A 118 -14.94 14.40 -12.40
N PRO A 119 -15.72 13.43 -12.92
CA PRO A 119 -17.05 13.03 -12.45
C PRO A 119 -17.03 12.11 -11.22
N LEU A 120 -15.94 11.38 -10.96
CA LEU A 120 -15.88 10.33 -9.93
C LEU A 120 -16.33 10.81 -8.53
N ASN A 121 -15.84 11.97 -8.10
CA ASN A 121 -16.18 12.60 -6.80
C ASN A 121 -17.66 13.03 -6.68
N ASN A 122 -18.42 13.06 -7.78
CA ASN A 122 -19.85 13.35 -7.77
C ASN A 122 -20.72 12.07 -7.82
N GLU A 123 -20.13 10.93 -8.19
CA GLU A 123 -20.85 9.68 -8.48
C GLU A 123 -20.65 8.62 -7.39
N VAL A 124 -19.54 8.67 -6.65
CA VAL A 124 -19.22 7.73 -5.55
C VAL A 124 -18.64 8.45 -4.34
N LEU A 125 -18.56 7.75 -3.21
CA LEU A 125 -18.14 8.26 -1.89
C LEU A 125 -16.61 8.47 -1.80
N VAL A 126 -16.03 9.27 -2.70
CA VAL A 126 -14.57 9.44 -2.80
C VAL A 126 -13.96 9.99 -1.51
N ASN A 127 -13.03 9.23 -0.94
CA ASN A 127 -12.32 9.56 0.29
C ASN A 127 -10.98 8.80 0.38
N LEU A 128 -10.18 9.04 1.43
CA LEU A 128 -8.99 8.25 1.75
C LEU A 128 -9.17 7.51 3.09
N PRO A 129 -8.79 6.22 3.21
CA PRO A 129 -8.20 5.36 2.17
C PRO A 129 -9.21 4.81 1.15
N TYR A 130 -8.68 4.30 0.03
CA TYR A 130 -9.46 3.60 -1.00
C TYR A 130 -8.76 2.34 -1.53
N ILE A 131 -9.54 1.48 -2.18
CA ILE A 131 -9.07 0.40 -3.06
C ILE A 131 -9.60 0.63 -4.47
N LYS A 132 -8.73 0.49 -5.47
CA LYS A 132 -9.13 0.31 -6.88
C LYS A 132 -8.74 -1.10 -7.33
N ASP A 133 -9.68 -1.83 -7.92
CA ASP A 133 -9.52 -3.20 -8.41
C ASP A 133 -10.16 -3.34 -9.79
N GLY A 134 -9.35 -3.27 -10.84
CA GLY A 134 -9.83 -3.04 -12.21
C GLY A 134 -10.69 -1.77 -12.27
N ASP A 135 -11.94 -1.91 -12.71
CA ASP A 135 -12.92 -0.83 -12.78
C ASP A 135 -13.60 -0.50 -11.44
N LYS A 136 -13.44 -1.33 -10.40
CA LYS A 136 -14.12 -1.15 -9.12
C LYS A 136 -13.36 -0.17 -8.24
N TRP A 137 -14.08 0.83 -7.74
CA TRP A 137 -13.61 1.72 -6.68
C TRP A 137 -14.35 1.40 -5.39
N ILE A 138 -13.61 1.22 -4.30
CA ILE A 138 -14.15 1.04 -2.96
C ILE A 138 -13.50 2.10 -2.07
N PHE A 139 -14.33 2.82 -1.33
CA PHE A 139 -13.96 3.86 -0.39
C PHE A 139 -14.42 3.49 1.01
N GLU A 140 -14.16 4.36 2.00
CA GLU A 140 -14.47 4.16 3.42
C GLU A 140 -13.74 2.97 4.06
N SER A 141 -12.82 3.25 5.00
CA SER A 141 -11.89 2.27 5.60
C SER A 141 -12.57 0.99 6.12
N GLY A 142 -13.77 1.11 6.69
CA GLY A 142 -14.56 -0.03 7.16
C GLY A 142 -15.08 -0.96 6.06
N ALA A 143 -15.40 -0.43 4.87
CA ALA A 143 -15.84 -1.22 3.73
C ALA A 143 -14.65 -1.92 3.03
N LEU A 144 -13.46 -1.32 3.08
CA LEU A 144 -12.24 -1.94 2.55
C LEU A 144 -11.94 -3.28 3.23
N TYR A 145 -12.09 -3.37 4.55
CA TYR A 145 -11.93 -4.63 5.28
C TYR A 145 -12.89 -5.73 4.80
N VAL A 146 -14.18 -5.40 4.66
CA VAL A 146 -15.20 -6.34 4.15
C VAL A 146 -14.88 -6.79 2.73
N TYR A 147 -14.55 -5.85 1.85
CA TYR A 147 -14.21 -6.14 0.46
C TYR A 147 -12.96 -7.02 0.34
N LEU A 148 -11.88 -6.70 1.05
CA LEU A 148 -10.62 -7.45 1.01
C LEU A 148 -10.76 -8.85 1.61
N ALA A 149 -11.54 -9.01 2.70
CA ALA A 149 -11.88 -10.31 3.27
C ALA A 149 -12.53 -11.23 2.22
N HIS A 150 -13.52 -10.73 1.48
CA HIS A 150 -14.16 -11.50 0.42
C HIS A 150 -13.24 -11.74 -0.78
N LYS A 151 -12.46 -10.76 -1.23
CA LYS A 151 -11.49 -10.93 -2.35
C LYS A 151 -10.47 -12.03 -2.06
N ALA A 152 -10.02 -12.16 -0.81
CA ALA A 152 -9.07 -13.19 -0.39
C ALA A 152 -9.71 -14.53 0.03
N ASN A 153 -11.04 -14.70 -0.09
CA ASN A 153 -11.79 -15.85 0.44
C ASN A 153 -11.58 -16.07 1.96
N ARG A 154 -11.44 -14.98 2.72
CA ARG A 154 -11.21 -14.94 4.17
C ARG A 154 -12.34 -14.24 4.92
N ALA A 155 -13.57 -14.66 4.66
CA ALA A 155 -14.76 -14.13 5.33
C ALA A 155 -14.78 -14.40 6.85
N ASP A 156 -13.99 -15.37 7.33
CA ASP A 156 -13.74 -15.64 8.75
C ASP A 156 -13.20 -14.42 9.51
N LEU A 157 -12.44 -13.55 8.83
CA LEU A 157 -11.88 -12.32 9.40
C LEU A 157 -12.95 -11.25 9.68
N LEU A 158 -14.19 -11.46 9.26
CA LEU A 158 -15.35 -10.62 9.58
C LEU A 158 -16.11 -11.12 10.83
N GLY A 159 -15.59 -12.15 11.51
CA GLY A 159 -16.27 -12.87 12.59
C GLY A 159 -17.02 -14.09 12.06
N SER A 160 -16.65 -15.28 12.53
CA SER A 160 -17.18 -16.55 12.04
C SER A 160 -18.49 -16.96 12.73
N THR A 161 -18.81 -16.36 13.87
CA THR A 161 -20.08 -16.55 14.60
C THR A 161 -20.80 -15.22 14.84
N PRO A 162 -22.12 -15.23 15.12
CA PRO A 162 -22.86 -14.03 15.53
C PRO A 162 -22.23 -13.33 16.75
N GLU A 163 -21.70 -14.10 17.71
CA GLU A 163 -21.06 -13.60 18.92
C GLU A 163 -19.74 -12.88 18.60
N GLU A 164 -18.92 -13.43 17.70
CA GLU A 164 -17.71 -12.77 17.21
C GLU A 164 -18.05 -11.50 16.43
N GLN A 165 -19.09 -11.51 15.60
CA GLN A 165 -19.53 -10.33 14.82
C GLN A 165 -20.03 -9.19 15.74
N VAL A 166 -20.81 -9.51 16.77
CA VAL A 166 -21.24 -8.53 17.79
C VAL A 166 -20.05 -7.99 18.56
N THR A 167 -19.14 -8.88 19.00
CA THR A 167 -17.94 -8.50 19.75
C THR A 167 -17.03 -7.59 18.92
N LEU A 168 -16.76 -7.96 17.67
CA LEU A 168 -15.99 -7.18 16.70
C LEU A 168 -16.59 -5.78 16.51
N ALA A 169 -17.92 -5.68 16.36
CA ALA A 169 -18.61 -4.39 16.23
C ALA A 169 -18.46 -3.52 17.50
N GLN A 170 -18.55 -4.13 18.69
CA GLN A 170 -18.33 -3.45 19.96
C GLN A 170 -16.88 -2.95 20.11
N THR A 171 -15.89 -3.81 19.86
CA THR A 171 -14.47 -3.45 19.90
C THR A 171 -14.17 -2.32 18.91
N LYS A 172 -14.67 -2.41 17.67
CA LYS A 172 -14.50 -1.36 16.67
C LYS A 172 -15.04 -0.02 17.15
N GLY A 173 -16.21 0.02 17.77
CA GLY A 173 -16.78 1.25 18.34
C GLY A 173 -15.86 1.89 19.39
N VAL A 174 -15.33 1.08 20.32
CA VAL A 174 -14.38 1.55 21.35
C VAL A 174 -13.06 2.05 20.73
N LEU A 175 -12.55 1.40 19.68
CA LEU A 175 -11.37 1.87 18.94
C LEU A 175 -11.64 3.17 18.18
N GLN A 176 -12.84 3.36 17.63
CA GLN A 176 -13.23 4.60 16.96
C GLN A 176 -13.32 5.78 17.94
N ASP A 177 -13.89 5.57 19.13
CA ASP A 177 -13.90 6.58 20.20
C ASP A 177 -12.48 6.93 20.66
N LEU A 178 -11.62 5.93 20.90
CA LEU A 178 -10.23 6.14 21.29
C LEU A 178 -9.43 6.90 20.23
N LEU A 179 -9.57 6.53 18.96
CA LEU A 179 -8.93 7.22 17.85
C LEU A 179 -9.43 8.68 17.72
N LYS A 180 -10.72 8.92 17.93
CA LYS A 180 -11.33 10.26 17.92
C LYS A 180 -10.82 11.13 19.06
N SER A 181 -10.70 10.59 20.27
CA SER A 181 -10.08 11.28 21.41
C SER A 181 -8.61 11.60 21.11
N PHE A 182 -7.83 10.62 20.64
CA PHE A 182 -6.44 10.84 20.28
C PHE A 182 -6.26 11.91 19.19
N PHE A 183 -7.09 11.86 18.15
CA PHE A 183 -7.08 12.87 17.08
C PHE A 183 -7.44 14.27 17.59
N THR A 184 -8.39 14.36 18.52
CA THR A 184 -8.77 15.61 19.20
C THR A 184 -7.59 16.18 20.01
N LEU A 185 -6.87 15.34 20.75
CA LEU A 185 -5.69 15.77 21.51
C LEU A 185 -4.59 16.34 20.61
N ILE A 186 -4.28 15.68 19.49
CA ILE A 186 -3.20 16.14 18.59
C ILE A 186 -3.60 17.33 17.70
N THR A 187 -4.90 17.63 17.57
CA THR A 187 -5.41 18.78 16.79
C THR A 187 -5.69 20.04 17.63
N PHE A 188 -5.48 19.99 18.95
CA PHE A 188 -5.56 21.17 19.83
C PHE A 188 -4.69 22.35 19.34
N SER A 189 -5.14 23.58 19.63
CA SER A 189 -4.28 24.76 19.53
C SER A 189 -3.03 24.59 20.40
N GLU A 190 -1.97 25.37 20.16
CA GLU A 190 -0.73 25.27 20.95
C GLU A 190 -0.99 25.54 22.44
N GLU A 191 -1.77 26.58 22.74
CA GLU A 191 -2.25 26.91 24.08
C GLU A 191 -3.08 25.78 24.71
N GLN A 192 -4.05 25.23 23.96
CA GLN A 192 -4.87 24.11 24.44
C GLN A 192 -4.04 22.87 24.73
N TYR A 193 -3.07 22.53 23.88
CA TYR A 193 -2.20 21.38 24.08
C TYR A 193 -1.30 21.57 25.31
N ALA A 194 -0.68 22.75 25.46
CA ALA A 194 0.14 23.08 26.62
C ALA A 194 -0.67 23.04 27.94
N ALA A 195 -1.92 23.53 27.93
CA ALA A 195 -2.75 23.61 29.12
C ALA A 195 -3.49 22.30 29.47
N LYS A 196 -3.91 21.50 28.48
CA LYS A 196 -4.88 20.41 28.68
C LYS A 196 -4.38 19.00 28.38
N LYS A 197 -3.19 18.82 27.75
CA LYS A 197 -2.72 17.49 27.30
C LYS A 197 -2.78 16.42 28.39
N GLU A 198 -2.24 16.74 29.57
CA GLU A 198 -2.16 15.82 30.71
C GLU A 198 -3.54 15.39 31.24
N GLU A 199 -4.47 16.33 31.35
CA GLU A 199 -5.83 16.08 31.85
C GLU A 199 -6.62 15.30 30.81
N PHE A 200 -6.70 15.80 29.58
CA PHE A 200 -7.44 15.19 28.48
C PHE A 200 -6.93 13.77 28.15
N PHE A 201 -5.62 13.53 28.21
CA PHE A 201 -5.08 12.17 28.06
C PHE A 201 -5.61 11.23 29.13
N LYS A 202 -5.76 11.68 30.39
CA LYS A 202 -6.30 10.86 31.48
C LYS A 202 -7.82 10.65 31.35
N THR A 203 -8.57 11.71 31.03
CA THR A 203 -10.04 11.70 31.02
C THR A 203 -10.68 11.13 29.77
N ASP A 204 -10.00 11.21 28.60
CA ASP A 204 -10.62 10.89 27.31
C ASP A 204 -9.88 9.78 26.53
N ILE A 205 -8.67 9.39 26.95
CA ILE A 205 -7.82 8.41 26.24
C ILE A 205 -7.43 7.23 27.15
N LEU A 206 -6.85 7.50 28.33
CA LEU A 206 -6.29 6.47 29.22
C LEU A 206 -7.35 5.47 29.70
N TRP A 207 -8.54 5.94 30.08
CA TRP A 207 -9.62 5.03 30.53
C TRP A 207 -10.10 4.08 29.44
N LEU A 208 -10.05 4.49 28.15
CA LEU A 208 -10.37 3.62 27.01
C LEU A 208 -9.28 2.56 26.80
N ILE A 209 -8.02 2.95 26.95
CA ILE A 209 -6.86 2.04 26.91
C ILE A 209 -6.97 1.00 28.03
N GLU A 210 -7.22 1.44 29.28
CA GLU A 210 -7.39 0.55 30.43
C GLU A 210 -8.60 -0.38 30.28
N LYS A 211 -9.71 0.12 29.72
CA LYS A 211 -10.90 -0.66 29.38
C LYS A 211 -10.63 -1.72 28.32
N LEU A 212 -9.88 -1.39 27.26
CA LEU A 212 -9.46 -2.34 26.23
C LEU A 212 -8.50 -3.40 26.80
N ASN A 213 -7.53 -2.99 27.62
CA ASN A 213 -6.62 -3.89 28.32
C ASN A 213 -7.38 -4.85 29.25
N ALA A 214 -8.37 -4.37 30.02
CA ALA A 214 -9.22 -5.24 30.83
C ALA A 214 -10.08 -6.20 29.98
N PHE A 215 -10.65 -5.71 28.87
CA PHE A 215 -11.49 -6.48 27.95
C PHE A 215 -10.75 -7.64 27.26
N LEU A 216 -9.47 -7.46 26.95
CA LEU A 216 -8.58 -8.50 26.41
C LEU A 216 -8.19 -9.57 27.44
N GLY A 217 -8.52 -9.40 28.72
CA GLY A 217 -8.21 -10.36 29.78
C GLY A 217 -8.75 -11.76 29.47
N GLY A 218 -7.85 -12.73 29.32
CA GLY A 218 -8.19 -14.12 28.99
C GLY A 218 -8.59 -14.38 27.53
N ARG A 219 -8.58 -13.37 26.66
CA ARG A 219 -8.82 -13.52 25.21
C ARG A 219 -7.52 -13.86 24.48
N GLN A 220 -7.66 -14.45 23.29
CA GLN A 220 -6.55 -14.56 22.33
C GLN A 220 -6.56 -13.36 21.38
N TRP A 221 -7.72 -13.08 20.78
CA TRP A 221 -7.97 -11.95 19.87
C TRP A 221 -9.13 -11.11 20.40
N ALA A 222 -9.26 -9.87 19.97
CA ALA A 222 -10.24 -8.94 20.51
C ALA A 222 -11.69 -9.44 20.30
N ALA A 223 -11.98 -10.03 19.14
CA ALA A 223 -13.27 -10.64 18.83
C ALA A 223 -13.53 -11.96 19.59
N GLY A 224 -12.49 -12.65 20.10
CA GLY A 224 -12.62 -13.92 20.81
C GLY A 224 -11.40 -14.85 20.65
N ASN A 225 -11.62 -16.02 20.06
CA ASN A 225 -10.56 -17.02 19.82
C ASN A 225 -10.00 -16.96 18.39
N ASN A 226 -10.73 -16.36 17.45
CA ASN A 226 -10.29 -16.19 16.07
C ASN A 226 -9.81 -14.76 15.80
N LEU A 227 -8.77 -14.64 14.98
CA LEU A 227 -8.28 -13.35 14.48
C LEU A 227 -9.33 -12.74 13.55
N THR A 228 -9.59 -11.46 13.68
CA THR A 228 -10.50 -10.70 12.82
C THR A 228 -9.86 -9.40 12.35
N TYR A 229 -10.52 -8.64 11.47
CA TYR A 229 -9.95 -7.37 11.01
C TYR A 229 -9.78 -6.32 12.12
N VAL A 230 -10.52 -6.42 13.24
CA VAL A 230 -10.44 -5.44 14.33
C VAL A 230 -9.09 -5.51 15.08
N ASP A 231 -8.45 -6.68 15.08
CA ASP A 231 -7.13 -6.90 15.68
C ASP A 231 -6.04 -6.10 14.94
N PHE A 232 -6.20 -5.88 13.63
CA PHE A 232 -5.32 -5.03 12.81
C PHE A 232 -5.47 -3.53 13.14
N GLN A 233 -6.69 -3.13 13.52
CA GLN A 233 -6.97 -1.76 13.98
C GLN A 233 -6.43 -1.55 15.41
N LEU A 234 -6.61 -2.55 16.28
CA LEU A 234 -6.09 -2.57 17.64
C LEU A 234 -4.55 -2.51 17.64
N PHE A 235 -3.88 -3.27 16.78
CA PHE A 235 -2.42 -3.26 16.66
C PHE A 235 -1.86 -1.89 16.24
N GLU A 236 -2.54 -1.16 15.35
CA GLU A 236 -2.13 0.22 15.00
C GLU A 236 -2.36 1.20 16.16
N VAL A 237 -3.41 1.00 16.95
CA VAL A 237 -3.67 1.79 18.18
C VAL A 237 -2.61 1.49 19.24
N GLU A 238 -2.18 0.24 19.39
CA GLU A 238 -1.10 -0.18 20.28
C GLU A 238 0.24 0.43 19.87
N GLU A 239 0.59 0.38 18.59
CA GLU A 239 1.78 1.05 18.03
C GLU A 239 1.73 2.58 18.21
N THR A 240 0.56 3.19 18.00
CA THR A 240 0.35 4.63 18.22
C THR A 240 0.56 4.99 19.70
N LEU A 241 -0.02 4.21 20.63
CA LEU A 241 0.15 4.43 22.07
C LEU A 241 1.61 4.25 22.49
N LYS A 242 2.26 3.19 22.01
CA LYS A 242 3.67 2.87 22.28
C LYS A 242 4.61 3.98 21.82
N ALA A 243 4.34 4.60 20.67
CA ALA A 243 5.09 5.74 20.15
C ALA A 243 4.76 7.06 20.87
N PHE A 244 3.53 7.26 21.34
CA PHE A 244 3.09 8.48 22.03
C PHE A 244 3.47 8.52 23.51
N ASN A 245 3.30 7.40 24.22
CA ASN A 245 3.56 7.25 25.65
C ASN A 245 3.92 5.78 25.98
N ILE A 246 5.22 5.47 25.86
CA ILE A 246 5.77 4.13 26.06
C ILE A 246 5.50 3.57 27.47
N ASP A 247 5.48 4.41 28.50
CA ASP A 247 5.22 3.98 29.88
C ASP A 247 3.77 3.55 30.07
N THR A 248 2.83 4.29 29.47
CA THR A 248 1.41 3.91 29.44
C THR A 248 1.24 2.57 28.72
N PHE A 249 1.83 2.39 27.54
CA PHE A 249 1.81 1.09 26.84
C PHE A 249 2.41 -0.03 27.69
N ASN A 250 3.56 0.22 28.33
CA ASN A 250 4.27 -0.77 29.15
C ASN A 250 3.47 -1.26 30.37
N ALA A 251 2.54 -0.46 30.89
CA ALA A 251 1.64 -0.82 31.98
C ALA A 251 0.48 -1.75 31.57
N GLN A 252 0.13 -1.84 30.28
CA GLN A 252 -1.05 -2.58 29.80
C GLN A 252 -0.70 -4.02 29.41
N ALA A 253 -0.64 -4.91 30.40
CA ALA A 253 -0.17 -6.30 30.21
C ALA A 253 -0.90 -7.09 29.09
N ASN A 254 -2.22 -6.92 28.92
CA ASN A 254 -2.99 -7.66 27.91
C ASN A 254 -2.87 -7.03 26.52
N LEU A 255 -2.77 -5.70 26.41
CA LEU A 255 -2.45 -5.02 25.14
C LEU A 255 -1.04 -5.41 24.66
N LYS A 256 -0.05 -5.49 25.57
CA LYS A 256 1.29 -5.99 25.22
C LYS A 256 1.26 -7.43 24.74
N LYS A 257 0.51 -8.31 25.43
CA LYS A 257 0.32 -9.70 24.99
C LYS A 257 -0.26 -9.77 23.57
N HIS A 258 -1.32 -9.00 23.29
CA HIS A 258 -1.91 -8.92 21.96
C HIS A 258 -0.91 -8.40 20.92
N HIS A 259 -0.19 -7.31 21.22
CA HIS A 259 0.85 -6.73 20.36
C HIS A 259 1.98 -7.73 20.04
N ASP A 260 2.50 -8.43 21.05
CA ASP A 260 3.56 -9.44 20.92
C ASP A 260 3.08 -10.66 20.12
N GLU A 261 1.84 -11.11 20.31
CA GLU A 261 1.25 -12.22 19.54
C GLU A 261 0.97 -11.82 18.08
N PHE A 262 0.39 -10.63 17.84
CA PHE A 262 0.06 -10.11 16.52
C PHE A 262 1.32 -9.83 15.68
N SER A 263 2.32 -9.17 16.26
CA SER A 263 3.59 -8.85 15.58
C SER A 263 4.43 -10.08 15.22
N ASN A 264 4.15 -11.25 15.83
CA ASN A 264 4.79 -12.51 15.50
C ASN A 264 4.03 -13.37 14.47
N ILE A 265 2.84 -12.94 14.00
CA ILE A 265 2.18 -13.55 12.83
C ILE A 265 3.14 -13.46 11.64
N ALA A 266 3.40 -14.58 10.95
CA ALA A 266 4.51 -14.68 10.00
C ALA A 266 4.51 -13.60 8.90
N GLN A 267 3.35 -13.30 8.33
CA GLN A 267 3.14 -12.25 7.33
C GLN A 267 3.41 -10.85 7.90
N ILE A 268 2.88 -10.56 9.10
CA ILE A 268 3.06 -9.28 9.79
C ILE A 268 4.54 -9.08 10.14
N LYS A 269 5.18 -10.09 10.70
CA LYS A 269 6.61 -10.10 11.04
C LYS A 269 7.50 -9.86 9.82
N ALA A 270 7.17 -10.49 8.69
CA ALA A 270 7.87 -10.27 7.42
C ALA A 270 7.68 -8.84 6.91
N TYR A 271 6.45 -8.31 6.95
CA TYR A 271 6.17 -6.93 6.54
C TYR A 271 6.87 -5.90 7.44
N LEU A 272 6.80 -6.03 8.77
CA LEU A 272 7.47 -5.14 9.72
C LEU A 272 9.00 -5.10 9.54
N GLY A 273 9.61 -6.17 9.01
CA GLY A 273 11.02 -6.24 8.66
C GLY A 273 11.37 -5.81 7.22
N SER A 274 10.40 -5.35 6.43
CA SER A 274 10.57 -4.98 5.02
C SER A 274 10.74 -3.48 4.79
N ASP A 275 11.30 -3.13 3.63
CA ASP A 275 11.41 -1.75 3.12
C ASP A 275 10.05 -1.10 2.80
N LYS A 276 9.00 -1.90 2.60
CA LYS A 276 7.63 -1.41 2.42
C LYS A 276 7.03 -0.78 3.69
N PHE A 277 7.50 -1.17 4.88
CA PHE A 277 6.85 -0.78 6.14
C PHE A 277 7.04 0.70 6.46
N ILE A 278 5.93 1.38 6.76
CA ILE A 278 5.94 2.77 7.22
C ILE A 278 6.12 2.78 8.74
N ALA A 279 7.38 2.85 9.18
CA ALA A 279 7.70 3.04 10.60
C ALA A 279 7.12 4.36 11.15
N GLY A 280 7.07 5.40 10.31
CA GLY A 280 6.44 6.70 10.57
C GLY A 280 6.44 7.58 9.32
N PRO A 281 5.84 8.79 9.37
CA PRO A 281 5.19 9.38 10.54
C PRO A 281 3.81 8.76 10.80
N PHE A 282 3.33 8.84 12.04
CA PHE A 282 1.99 8.38 12.42
C PHE A 282 0.90 9.27 11.83
N TYR A 283 1.11 10.58 11.89
CA TYR A 283 0.25 11.62 11.32
C TYR A 283 1.10 12.71 10.64
N PRO A 284 0.54 13.60 9.80
CA PRO A 284 1.34 14.55 9.03
C PRO A 284 2.18 15.50 9.92
N PRO A 285 3.52 15.48 9.82
CA PRO A 285 4.38 16.34 10.64
C PRO A 285 4.10 17.82 10.40
N GLY A 286 4.09 18.60 11.48
CA GLY A 286 3.83 20.05 11.44
C GLY A 286 2.35 20.44 11.27
N ALA A 287 1.47 19.54 10.85
CA ALA A 287 0.02 19.78 10.83
C ALA A 287 -0.61 19.63 12.23
N PHE A 288 -0.10 18.70 13.04
CA PHE A 288 -0.61 18.36 14.37
C PHE A 288 0.46 18.48 15.45
N ARG A 289 0.06 18.37 16.72
CA ARG A 289 0.94 18.46 17.92
C ARG A 289 1.79 17.21 18.17
N TRP A 290 1.52 16.13 17.45
CA TRP A 290 2.27 14.87 17.44
C TRP A 290 1.93 14.08 16.18
N GLY A 291 2.89 13.37 15.60
CA GLY A 291 2.75 12.61 14.35
C GLY A 291 4.09 12.23 13.75
#